data_AF-A0A314YTX9-F1
#
_entry.id   AF-A0A314YTX9-F1
#
_cell.length_a   1.000
_cell.length_b   1.000
_cell.length_c   1.000
_cell.angle_alpha   90.00
_cell.angle_beta   90.00
_cell.angle_gamma   90.00
#
_symmetry.space_group_name_H-M   'P 1'
#
loop_
_entity.id
_entity.type
_entity.pdbx_description
1 polymer ?
#
loop_
_entity_poly.entity_id
_entity_poly.type
_entity_poly.pdbx_seq_one_letter_code
_entity_poly.pdbx_strand_id
1 'polypeptide(L)'
;MEEAEIPETLIAEEEEAEGGRFFACYLLTSRSPSYKGHTYIGFTVNPRRRIRQHNGEIAQGAWRTKRKRPWEMVLCIYGFPTNVSALQFEWAWQHPTVSKAVRQAAASFKSLRGLVSKIKLAYTMLTLPPWQSLNITVNFFSTQYTKHSAGCPRLPEQMKVKVCSMDELPSCTKLSDELLENEDEWRHEGEMNI
;
A
#
# COMPACT_ATOMS: atom_id res chain seq x y z
N MET A 1 -49.02 -10.05 11.11
CA MET A 1 -47.56 -10.03 11.22
C MET A 1 -47.09 -9.43 9.93
N GLU A 2 -46.74 -8.16 9.97
CA GLU A 2 -46.30 -7.38 8.82
C GLU A 2 -44.78 -7.48 8.82
N GLU A 3 -44.22 -8.10 7.77
CA GLU A 3 -42.77 -8.17 7.58
C GLU A 3 -42.25 -6.75 7.37
N ALA A 4 -41.30 -6.32 8.18
CA ALA A 4 -40.69 -5.00 8.03
C ALA A 4 -39.84 -5.01 6.75
N GLU A 5 -40.35 -4.39 5.69
CA GLU A 5 -39.59 -4.08 4.48
C GLU A 5 -38.46 -3.12 4.86
N ILE A 6 -37.21 -3.57 4.72
CA ILE A 6 -36.03 -2.75 4.95
C ILE A 6 -35.96 -1.75 3.77
N PRO A 7 -35.94 -0.44 4.02
CA PRO A 7 -35.87 0.58 2.97
C PRO A 7 -34.66 0.35 2.04
N GLU A 8 -34.92 0.33 0.74
CA GLU A 8 -33.91 0.15 -0.34
C GLU A 8 -32.76 1.17 -0.25
N THR A 9 -33.01 2.33 0.36
CA THR A 9 -32.02 3.38 0.65
C THR A 9 -31.00 2.98 1.72
N LEU A 10 -31.37 2.18 2.72
CA LEU A 10 -30.44 1.68 3.73
C LEU A 10 -29.55 0.57 3.18
N ILE A 11 -30.08 -0.22 2.24
CA ILE A 11 -29.31 -1.25 1.52
C ILE A 11 -28.29 -0.58 0.60
N ALA A 12 -28.66 0.51 -0.07
CA ALA A 12 -27.76 1.30 -0.91
C ALA A 12 -26.66 2.02 -0.08
N GLU A 13 -26.99 2.55 1.11
CA GLU A 13 -25.99 3.17 2.00
C GLU A 13 -24.98 2.17 2.58
N GLU A 14 -25.41 0.93 2.87
CA GLU A 14 -24.51 -0.16 3.29
C GLU A 14 -23.64 -0.70 2.13
N GLU A 15 -24.18 -0.82 0.91
CA GLU A 15 -23.41 -1.21 -0.28
C GLU A 15 -22.42 -0.11 -0.73
N GLU A 16 -22.78 1.18 -0.60
CA GLU A 16 -21.88 2.30 -0.91
C GLU A 16 -20.76 2.43 0.15
N ALA A 17 -21.02 2.02 1.40
CA ALA A 17 -20.01 1.91 2.45
C ALA A 17 -19.04 0.72 2.24
N GLU A 18 -19.47 -0.37 1.60
CA GLU A 18 -18.58 -1.48 1.19
C GLU A 18 -17.68 -1.12 0.00
N GLY A 19 -18.04 -0.11 -0.81
CA GLY A 19 -17.24 0.40 -1.93
C GLY A 19 -16.13 1.39 -1.57
N GLY A 20 -15.99 1.82 -0.31
CA GLY A 20 -15.41 3.13 -0.01
C GLY A 20 -13.99 3.23 0.56
N ARG A 21 -13.29 2.14 0.91
CA ARG A 21 -12.01 2.25 1.66
C ARG A 21 -10.84 1.57 0.96
N PHE A 22 -9.90 2.39 0.51
CA PHE A 22 -8.65 1.92 -0.09
C PHE A 22 -7.60 1.69 0.98
N PHE A 23 -7.14 0.45 1.12
CA PHE A 23 -6.03 0.07 1.98
C PHE A 23 -4.91 -0.50 1.13
N ALA A 24 -3.71 0.09 1.23
CA ALA A 24 -2.57 -0.35 0.45
C ALA A 24 -1.28 -0.47 1.27
N CYS A 25 -0.52 -1.52 0.98
CA CYS A 25 0.89 -1.60 1.31
C CYS A 25 1.71 -1.18 0.09
N TYR A 26 2.79 -0.43 0.27
CA TYR A 26 3.62 0.04 -0.83
C TYR A 26 5.09 -0.20 -0.60
N LEU A 27 5.85 -0.20 -1.69
CA LEU A 27 7.30 -0.30 -1.70
C LEU A 27 7.91 0.92 -2.39
N LEU A 28 8.79 1.61 -1.68
CA LEU A 28 9.60 2.70 -2.22
C LEU A 28 11.02 2.24 -2.50
N THR A 29 11.65 2.92 -3.46
CA THR A 29 13.10 2.89 -3.67
C THR A 29 13.64 4.31 -3.73
N SER A 30 14.86 4.52 -3.25
CA SER A 30 15.57 5.80 -3.42
C SER A 30 16.06 5.94 -4.86
N ARG A 31 15.82 7.10 -5.48
CA ARG A 31 16.41 7.48 -6.77
C ARG A 31 17.73 8.23 -6.63
N SER A 32 18.15 8.58 -5.41
CA SER A 32 19.44 9.23 -5.18
C SER A 32 20.62 8.29 -5.52
N PRO A 33 21.61 8.74 -6.32
CA PRO A 33 22.78 7.93 -6.69
C PRO A 33 23.59 7.43 -5.48
N SER A 34 23.65 8.22 -4.40
CA SER A 34 24.37 7.87 -3.16
C SER A 34 23.64 6.84 -2.30
N TYR A 35 22.37 6.53 -2.62
CA TYR A 35 21.51 5.66 -1.83
C TYR A 35 20.84 4.57 -2.67
N LYS A 36 21.53 4.09 -3.72
CA LYS A 36 21.05 3.00 -4.58
C LYS A 36 20.69 1.75 -3.76
N GLY A 37 19.55 1.15 -4.07
CA GLY A 37 19.06 -0.07 -3.42
C GLY A 37 18.41 0.14 -2.05
N HIS A 38 18.41 1.37 -1.51
CA HIS A 38 17.61 1.68 -0.33
C HIS A 38 16.13 1.63 -0.66
N THR A 39 15.39 0.99 0.23
CA THR A 39 13.97 0.70 0.08
C THR A 39 13.24 1.02 1.36
N TYR A 40 11.94 1.30 1.24
CA TYR A 40 11.05 1.54 2.36
C TYR A 40 9.71 0.84 2.08
N ILE A 41 9.16 0.15 3.06
CA ILE A 41 7.83 -0.47 2.98
C ILE A 41 6.92 0.32 3.92
N GLY A 42 5.69 0.58 3.52
CA GLY A 42 4.72 1.20 4.41
C GLY A 42 3.28 0.93 4.01
N PHE A 43 2.36 1.47 4.80
CA PHE A 43 0.91 1.41 4.61
C PHE A 43 0.34 2.79 4.31
N THR A 44 -0.65 2.88 3.41
CA THR A 44 -1.36 4.12 3.08
C THR A 44 -2.80 3.85 2.65
N VAL A 45 -3.66 4.86 2.83
CA VAL A 45 -4.99 4.96 2.21
C VAL A 45 -5.00 5.88 0.99
N ASN A 46 -3.94 6.67 0.81
CA ASN A 46 -3.78 7.59 -0.30
C ASN A 46 -2.30 7.58 -0.75
N PRO A 47 -1.94 6.82 -1.81
CA PRO A 47 -0.57 6.71 -2.31
C PRO A 47 0.00 8.04 -2.83
N ARG A 48 -0.83 8.86 -3.48
CA ARG A 48 -0.47 10.16 -4.06
C ARG A 48 -0.03 11.14 -3.00
N ARG A 49 -0.85 11.31 -1.97
CA ARG A 49 -0.48 12.11 -0.80
C ARG A 49 0.76 11.54 -0.13
N ARG A 50 0.81 10.22 0.10
CA ARG A 50 1.91 9.59 0.85
C ARG A 50 3.28 9.73 0.18
N ILE A 51 3.39 9.67 -1.14
CA ILE A 51 4.68 9.85 -1.81
C ILE A 51 5.20 11.30 -1.66
N ARG A 52 4.31 12.29 -1.76
CA ARG A 52 4.62 13.72 -1.50
C ARG A 52 5.12 13.94 -0.07
N GLN A 53 4.49 13.29 0.92
CA GLN A 53 4.96 13.31 2.33
C GLN A 53 6.39 12.74 2.48
N HIS A 54 6.66 11.59 1.85
CA HIS A 54 7.99 10.98 1.91
C HIS A 54 9.06 11.86 1.25
N ASN A 55 8.72 12.54 0.16
CA ASN A 55 9.59 13.49 -0.53
C ASN A 55 9.68 14.86 0.16
N GLY A 56 8.84 15.12 1.16
CA GLY A 56 8.85 16.36 1.94
C GLY A 56 8.25 17.55 1.20
N GLU A 57 7.43 17.28 0.18
CA GLU A 57 6.60 18.29 -0.47
C GLU A 57 5.45 18.73 0.43
N ILE A 58 5.00 17.84 1.33
CA ILE A 58 4.00 18.09 2.37
C ILE A 58 4.44 17.45 3.70
N ALA A 59 3.82 17.87 4.80
CA ALA A 59 4.14 17.44 6.17
C ALA A 59 3.83 15.95 6.44
N GLN A 60 4.14 15.47 7.65
CA GLN A 60 3.81 14.10 8.11
C GLN A 60 4.50 12.94 7.36
N GLY A 61 5.63 13.20 6.71
CA GLY A 61 6.51 12.16 6.17
C GLY A 61 7.19 11.33 7.26
N ALA A 62 7.29 10.01 7.06
CA ALA A 62 7.97 9.11 8.00
C ALA A 62 9.42 9.56 8.28
N TRP A 63 9.84 9.54 9.54
CA TRP A 63 11.17 10.02 9.94
C TRP A 63 12.31 9.33 9.16
N ARG A 64 12.20 8.00 8.93
CA ARG A 64 13.21 7.22 8.20
C ARG A 64 13.36 7.62 6.72
N THR A 65 12.37 8.32 6.16
CA THR A 65 12.38 8.77 4.75
C THR A 65 12.71 10.25 4.60
N LYS A 66 12.99 10.98 5.69
CA LYS A 66 13.46 12.38 5.61
C LYS A 66 14.77 12.52 4.80
N ARG A 67 15.60 11.48 4.82
CA ARG A 67 16.82 11.34 4.00
C ARG A 67 16.56 10.43 2.80
N LYS A 68 17.52 10.36 1.87
CA LYS A 68 17.52 9.44 0.69
C LYS A 68 16.41 9.73 -0.33
N ARG A 69 15.90 10.96 -0.29
CA ARG A 69 15.02 11.53 -1.30
C ARG A 69 15.80 11.76 -2.61
N PRO A 70 15.13 11.85 -3.77
CA PRO A 70 13.70 11.57 -3.93
C PRO A 70 13.43 10.06 -3.87
N TRP A 71 12.33 9.71 -3.23
CA TRP A 71 11.75 8.38 -3.22
C TRP A 71 10.85 8.22 -4.44
N GLU A 72 10.84 7.01 -4.98
CA GLU A 72 9.94 6.55 -6.02
C GLU A 72 9.11 5.39 -5.48
N MET A 73 7.80 5.46 -5.66
CA MET A 73 6.91 4.36 -5.35
C MET A 73 6.95 3.34 -6.49
N VAL A 74 7.46 2.15 -6.19
CA VAL A 74 7.66 1.08 -7.18
C VAL A 74 6.36 0.34 -7.44
N LEU A 75 5.66 -0.03 -6.37
CA LEU A 75 4.39 -0.73 -6.45
C LEU A 75 3.51 -0.44 -5.22
N CYS A 76 2.21 -0.68 -5.41
CA CYS A 76 1.19 -0.78 -4.37
C CYS A 76 0.54 -2.16 -4.42
N ILE A 77 0.24 -2.70 -3.25
CA ILE A 77 -0.54 -3.92 -3.04
C ILE A 77 -1.79 -3.48 -2.30
N TYR A 78 -2.96 -3.63 -2.90
CA TYR A 78 -4.22 -3.11 -2.34
C TYR A 78 -5.38 -4.08 -2.57
N GLY A 79 -6.55 -3.76 -2.03
CA GLY A 79 -7.70 -4.68 -1.99
C GLY A 79 -7.78 -5.48 -0.69
N PHE A 80 -7.06 -5.04 0.35
CA PHE A 80 -7.20 -5.59 1.68
C PHE A 80 -8.60 -5.26 2.23
N PRO A 81 -9.30 -6.23 2.85
CA PRO A 81 -10.65 -6.01 3.36
C PRO A 81 -10.69 -5.02 4.53
N THR A 82 -9.58 -4.90 5.28
CA THR A 82 -9.49 -4.00 6.43
C THR A 82 -8.11 -3.35 6.54
N ASN A 83 -8.03 -2.20 7.22
CA ASN A 83 -6.75 -1.61 7.62
C ASN A 83 -5.90 -2.59 8.45
N VAL A 84 -6.51 -3.38 9.34
CA VAL A 84 -5.82 -4.37 10.17
C VAL A 84 -5.13 -5.43 9.31
N SER A 85 -5.82 -6.00 8.32
CA SER A 85 -5.22 -6.98 7.42
C SER A 85 -4.07 -6.40 6.58
N ALA A 86 -4.20 -5.14 6.12
CA ALA A 86 -3.13 -4.43 5.44
C ALA A 86 -1.91 -4.20 6.36
N LEU A 87 -2.13 -3.74 7.60
CA LEU A 87 -1.07 -3.52 8.58
C LEU A 87 -0.36 -4.82 8.98
N GLN A 88 -1.09 -5.94 9.07
CA GLN A 88 -0.49 -7.26 9.29
C GLN A 88 0.41 -7.68 8.12
N PHE A 89 -0.02 -7.44 6.88
CA PHE A 89 0.80 -7.68 5.69
C PHE A 89 2.05 -6.78 5.70
N GLU A 90 1.88 -5.47 5.94
CA GLU A 90 2.97 -4.49 6.00
C GLU A 90 4.04 -4.88 7.02
N TRP A 91 3.61 -5.21 8.24
CA TRP A 91 4.52 -5.60 9.32
C TRP A 91 5.25 -6.89 8.97
N ALA A 92 4.54 -7.89 8.45
CA ALA A 92 5.15 -9.15 8.04
C ALA A 92 6.17 -8.97 6.90
N TRP A 93 5.93 -8.00 6.02
CA TRP A 93 6.84 -7.67 4.92
C TRP A 93 8.08 -6.89 5.39
N GLN A 94 7.94 -6.04 6.40
CA GLN A 94 9.06 -5.37 7.07
C GLN A 94 9.89 -6.31 7.94
N HIS A 95 9.25 -7.29 8.58
CA HIS A 95 9.85 -8.19 9.57
C HIS A 95 9.72 -9.69 9.20
N PRO A 96 10.18 -10.10 8.00
CA PRO A 96 9.92 -11.43 7.47
C PRO A 96 10.54 -12.56 8.28
N THR A 97 11.67 -12.33 8.96
CA THR A 97 12.33 -13.35 9.79
C THR A 97 11.68 -13.55 11.15
N VAL A 98 10.90 -12.58 11.62
CA VAL A 98 10.22 -12.61 12.92
C VAL A 98 8.76 -13.03 12.75
N SER A 99 8.13 -12.64 11.65
CA SER A 99 6.73 -12.97 11.36
C SER A 99 6.50 -14.47 11.31
N LYS A 100 5.62 -14.97 12.18
CA LYS A 100 5.25 -16.40 12.23
C LYS A 100 4.72 -16.89 10.87
N ALA A 101 3.95 -16.05 10.18
CA ALA A 101 3.38 -16.36 8.88
C ALA A 101 4.45 -16.48 7.78
N VAL A 102 5.51 -15.65 7.84
CA VAL A 102 6.43 -15.47 6.71
C VAL A 102 7.81 -16.10 6.95
N ARG A 103 8.24 -16.32 8.19
CA ARG A 103 9.62 -16.74 8.54
C ARG A 103 10.11 -17.98 7.82
N GLN A 104 9.25 -18.98 7.61
CA GLN A 104 9.61 -20.20 6.89
C GLN A 104 9.87 -19.90 5.41
N ALA A 105 8.98 -19.15 4.78
CA ALA A 105 9.16 -18.72 3.40
C ALA A 105 10.38 -17.81 3.24
N ALA A 106 10.60 -16.88 4.17
CA ALA A 106 11.72 -15.94 4.18
C ALA A 106 13.08 -16.66 4.31
N ALA A 107 13.14 -17.78 5.02
CA ALA A 107 14.36 -18.58 5.16
C ALA A 107 14.88 -19.14 3.83
N SER A 108 14.02 -19.27 2.81
CA SER A 108 14.43 -19.71 1.47
C SER A 108 15.18 -18.64 0.67
N PHE A 109 15.15 -17.38 1.11
CA PHE A 109 15.76 -16.27 0.38
C PHE A 109 17.24 -16.13 0.73
N LYS A 110 18.11 -16.10 -0.30
CA LYS A 110 19.54 -15.79 -0.12
C LYS A 110 19.79 -14.42 0.51
N SER A 111 18.90 -13.46 0.24
CA SER A 111 18.93 -12.11 0.83
C SER A 111 17.54 -11.50 0.81
N LEU A 112 17.19 -10.83 1.91
CA LEU A 112 15.94 -10.07 2.08
C LEU A 112 16.16 -8.56 1.87
N ARG A 113 17.38 -8.15 1.51
CA ARG A 113 17.74 -6.76 1.23
C ARG A 113 17.55 -6.43 -0.25
N GLY A 114 17.33 -5.14 -0.52
CA GLY A 114 17.17 -4.63 -1.87
C GLY A 114 15.75 -4.78 -2.43
N LEU A 115 15.56 -4.16 -3.60
CA LEU A 115 14.25 -4.02 -4.24
C LEU A 115 13.69 -5.35 -4.73
N VAL A 116 14.49 -6.09 -5.50
CA VAL A 116 14.07 -7.35 -6.13
C VAL A 116 13.64 -8.38 -5.08
N SER A 117 14.43 -8.57 -4.02
CA SER A 117 14.08 -9.49 -2.94
C SER A 117 12.79 -9.09 -2.22
N LYS A 118 12.53 -7.79 -2.04
CA LYS A 118 11.27 -7.33 -1.43
C LYS A 118 10.06 -7.59 -2.32
N ILE A 119 10.18 -7.39 -3.63
CA ILE A 119 9.14 -7.73 -4.60
C ILE A 119 8.86 -9.23 -4.57
N LYS A 120 9.92 -10.06 -4.67
CA LYS A 120 9.80 -11.52 -4.61
C LYS A 120 9.16 -12.01 -3.32
N LEU A 121 9.57 -11.44 -2.19
CA LEU A 121 9.00 -11.75 -0.89
C LEU A 121 7.51 -11.41 -0.82
N ALA A 122 7.09 -10.25 -1.34
CA ALA A 122 5.68 -9.88 -1.37
C ALA A 122 4.85 -10.88 -2.20
N TYR A 123 5.34 -11.29 -3.38
CA TYR A 123 4.67 -12.32 -4.18
C TYR A 123 4.58 -13.65 -3.42
N THR A 124 5.64 -14.07 -2.74
CA THR A 124 5.59 -15.27 -1.89
C THR A 124 4.59 -15.11 -0.75
N MET A 125 4.52 -13.95 -0.10
CA MET A 125 3.55 -13.70 0.96
C MET A 125 2.10 -13.81 0.46
N LEU A 126 1.81 -13.31 -0.73
CA LEU A 126 0.47 -13.39 -1.33
C LEU A 126 0.02 -14.82 -1.65
N THR A 127 0.92 -15.80 -1.65
CA THR A 127 0.58 -17.23 -1.79
C THR A 127 0.50 -17.97 -0.45
N LEU A 128 0.65 -17.29 0.69
CA LEU A 128 0.59 -17.92 2.02
C LEU A 128 -0.85 -17.93 2.56
N PRO A 129 -1.19 -18.88 3.46
CA PRO A 129 -2.54 -19.04 3.98
C PRO A 129 -3.24 -17.77 4.49
N PRO A 130 -2.56 -16.81 5.16
CA PRO A 130 -3.23 -15.60 5.64
C PRO A 130 -3.73 -14.65 4.54
N TRP A 131 -3.20 -14.74 3.32
CA TRP A 131 -3.47 -13.77 2.25
C TRP A 131 -3.95 -14.40 0.94
N GLN A 132 -3.75 -15.71 0.75
CA GLN A 132 -4.03 -16.40 -0.53
C GLN A 132 -5.49 -16.38 -0.98
N SER A 133 -6.45 -16.18 -0.06
CA SER A 133 -7.89 -16.11 -0.37
C SER A 133 -8.39 -14.68 -0.64
N LEU A 134 -7.53 -13.67 -0.43
CA LEU A 134 -7.92 -12.27 -0.60
C LEU A 134 -7.97 -11.88 -2.09
N ASN A 135 -8.76 -10.85 -2.40
CA ASN A 135 -8.86 -10.26 -3.74
C ASN A 135 -7.86 -9.10 -3.89
N ILE A 136 -6.57 -9.44 -3.87
CA ILE A 136 -5.48 -8.46 -3.88
C ILE A 136 -5.12 -8.05 -5.30
N THR A 137 -4.86 -6.76 -5.50
CA THR A 137 -4.24 -6.22 -6.71
C THR A 137 -2.82 -5.73 -6.42
N VAL A 138 -1.86 -6.20 -7.20
CA VAL A 138 -0.48 -5.69 -7.24
C VAL A 138 -0.37 -4.73 -8.42
N ASN A 139 -0.26 -3.44 -8.13
CA ASN A 139 -0.08 -2.39 -9.12
C ASN A 139 1.36 -1.87 -9.14
N PHE A 140 2.03 -2.01 -10.27
CA PHE A 140 3.29 -1.33 -10.54
C PHE A 140 3.04 0.04 -11.17
N PHE A 141 3.86 1.04 -10.84
CA PHE A 141 3.74 2.38 -11.43
C PHE A 141 4.65 2.60 -12.64
N SER A 142 5.54 1.64 -12.93
CA SER A 142 6.41 1.68 -14.10
C SER A 142 6.70 0.25 -14.58
N THR A 143 6.73 0.09 -15.90
CA THR A 143 7.09 -1.17 -16.56
C THR A 143 8.53 -1.60 -16.27
N GLN A 144 9.41 -0.67 -15.87
CA GLN A 144 10.81 -1.00 -15.58
C GLN A 144 10.98 -1.98 -14.41
N TYR A 145 9.97 -2.06 -13.53
CA TYR A 145 10.00 -2.90 -12.33
C TYR A 145 9.25 -4.23 -12.50
N THR A 146 8.42 -4.38 -13.53
CA THR A 146 7.63 -5.62 -13.72
C THR A 146 8.53 -6.82 -13.98
N LYS A 147 9.68 -6.64 -14.64
CA LYS A 147 10.68 -7.69 -14.83
C LYS A 147 11.19 -8.30 -13.52
N HIS A 148 11.08 -7.59 -12.39
CA HIS A 148 11.50 -8.12 -11.09
C HIS A 148 10.52 -9.12 -10.49
N SER A 149 9.31 -9.26 -11.04
CA SER A 149 8.40 -10.35 -10.72
C SER A 149 8.71 -11.64 -11.50
N ALA A 150 9.68 -11.62 -12.42
CA ALA A 150 10.12 -12.83 -13.12
C ALA A 150 10.66 -13.87 -12.13
N GLY A 151 10.11 -15.09 -12.20
CA GLY A 151 10.44 -16.20 -11.29
C GLY A 151 9.79 -16.09 -9.91
N CYS A 152 8.88 -15.15 -9.68
CA CYS A 152 7.98 -15.20 -8.53
C CYS A 152 6.99 -16.36 -8.65
N PRO A 153 6.44 -16.85 -7.53
CA PRO A 153 5.31 -17.76 -7.59
C PRO A 153 4.11 -17.10 -8.31
N ARG A 154 3.32 -17.93 -9.00
CA ARG A 154 2.07 -17.49 -9.62
C ARG A 154 1.09 -17.11 -8.51
N LEU A 155 0.48 -15.93 -8.64
CA LEU A 155 -0.53 -15.48 -7.68
C LEU A 155 -1.82 -16.28 -7.85
N PRO A 156 -2.63 -16.42 -6.78
CA PRO A 156 -3.98 -16.98 -6.85
C PRO A 156 -4.83 -16.34 -7.96
N GLU A 157 -5.75 -17.09 -8.55
CA GLU A 157 -6.46 -16.70 -9.78
C GLU A 157 -7.30 -15.43 -9.62
N GLN A 158 -7.82 -15.17 -8.43
CA GLN A 158 -8.59 -13.96 -8.14
C GLN A 158 -7.72 -12.70 -8.01
N MET A 159 -6.41 -12.85 -7.79
CA MET A 159 -5.50 -11.72 -7.65
C MET A 159 -5.10 -11.14 -9.01
N LYS A 160 -4.94 -9.81 -9.05
CA LYS A 160 -4.61 -9.08 -10.28
C LYS A 160 -3.23 -8.47 -10.21
N VAL A 161 -2.50 -8.48 -11.33
CA VAL A 161 -1.25 -7.73 -11.50
C VAL A 161 -1.45 -6.75 -12.65
N LYS A 162 -1.20 -5.47 -12.41
CA LYS A 162 -1.35 -4.43 -13.44
C LYS A 162 -0.25 -3.39 -13.36
N VAL A 163 -0.15 -2.60 -14.43
CA VAL A 163 0.69 -1.41 -14.50
C VAL A 163 -0.23 -0.24 -14.78
N CYS A 164 -0.43 0.63 -13.79
CA CYS A 164 -1.24 1.83 -13.91
C CYS A 164 -0.54 2.99 -13.19
N SER A 165 -0.82 4.21 -13.65
CA SER A 165 -0.36 5.43 -13.01
C SER A 165 -1.01 5.62 -11.63
N MET A 166 -0.49 6.57 -10.85
CA MET A 166 -1.00 6.84 -9.51
C MET A 166 -2.41 7.44 -9.52
N ASP A 167 -2.75 8.17 -10.58
CA ASP A 167 -4.05 8.83 -10.77
C ASP A 167 -5.17 7.83 -11.13
N GLU A 168 -4.81 6.63 -11.59
CA GLU A 168 -5.75 5.55 -11.93
C GLU A 168 -6.03 4.59 -10.75
N LEU A 169 -5.54 4.93 -9.55
CA LEU A 169 -5.82 4.14 -8.35
C LEU A 169 -7.20 4.47 -7.78
N PRO A 170 -7.97 3.47 -7.30
CA PRO A 170 -9.29 3.70 -6.71
C PRO A 170 -9.32 4.71 -5.55
N SER A 171 -8.22 4.89 -4.82
CA SER A 171 -8.12 5.90 -3.75
C SER A 171 -8.11 7.35 -4.22
N CYS A 172 -7.71 7.58 -5.47
CA CYS A 172 -7.42 8.92 -5.99
C CYS A 172 -8.69 9.57 -6.54
N THR A 173 -9.73 9.71 -5.72
CA THR A 173 -10.88 10.53 -6.08
C THR A 173 -10.55 11.98 -5.72
N LYS A 174 -10.85 12.94 -6.61
CA LYS A 174 -10.57 14.37 -6.37
C LYS A 174 -11.14 14.85 -5.03
N LEU A 175 -12.30 14.31 -4.65
CA LEU A 175 -12.96 14.58 -3.38
C LEU A 175 -12.14 14.12 -2.16
N SER A 176 -11.46 12.97 -2.24
CA SER A 176 -10.65 12.46 -1.13
C SER A 176 -9.33 13.22 -0.97
N ASP A 177 -8.75 13.69 -2.09
CA ASP A 177 -7.56 14.55 -2.07
C ASP A 177 -7.89 15.94 -1.48
N GLU A 178 -8.98 16.58 -1.93
CA GLU A 178 -9.40 17.90 -1.45
C GLU A 178 -9.76 17.88 0.06
N LEU A 179 -10.51 16.88 0.53
CA LEU A 179 -10.86 16.75 1.95
C LEU A 179 -9.63 16.59 2.84
N LEU A 180 -8.62 15.82 2.40
CA LEU A 180 -7.40 15.59 3.18
C LEU A 180 -6.41 16.77 3.12
N GLU A 181 -6.42 17.55 2.03
CA GLU A 181 -5.63 18.79 1.94
C GLU A 181 -6.22 19.88 2.87
N ASN A 182 -7.55 19.99 2.94
CA ASN A 182 -8.22 20.92 3.86
C ASN A 182 -7.96 20.61 5.35
N GLU A 183 -7.82 19.33 5.73
CA GLU A 183 -7.47 18.95 7.11
C GLU A 183 -6.07 19.42 7.52
N ASP A 184 -5.13 19.54 6.57
CA ASP A 184 -3.77 20.02 6.85
C ASP A 184 -3.74 21.55 7.02
N GLU A 185 -4.54 22.30 6.26
CA GLU A 185 -4.65 23.77 6.39
C GLU A 185 -5.22 24.19 7.76
N TRP A 186 -6.31 23.54 8.21
CA TRP A 186 -6.90 23.82 9.53
C TRP A 186 -5.93 23.55 10.69
N ARG A 187 -5.04 22.56 10.55
CA ARG A 187 -4.03 22.26 11.58
C ARG A 187 -2.92 23.31 11.62
N HIS A 188 -2.64 23.96 10.49
CA HIS A 188 -1.64 25.02 10.41
C HIS A 188 -2.14 26.36 10.98
N GLU A 189 -3.45 26.63 10.96
CA GLU A 189 -4.02 27.82 11.62
C GLU A 189 -4.06 27.72 13.15
N GLY A 190 -4.07 26.49 13.71
CA GLY A 190 -4.09 26.24 15.15
C GLY A 190 -2.74 26.39 15.88
N GLU A 191 -1.61 26.48 15.16
CA GLU A 191 -0.26 26.54 15.76
C GLU A 191 0.31 27.96 15.88
N MET A 192 -0.45 29.02 15.54
CA MET A 192 -0.03 30.43 15.70
C MET A 192 -0.61 31.16 16.92
N ASN A 193 -1.15 30.44 17.91
CA ASN A 193 -1.65 31.02 19.16
C ASN A 193 -1.12 30.29 20.40
N ILE A 194 0.20 30.27 20.60
CA ILE A 194 0.83 30.09 21.93
C ILE A 194 2.09 30.96 22.01
#